data_AF-A0A316DVM3-F1
#
_entry.id   AF-A0A316DVM3-F1
#
_cell.length_a   1.000
_cell.length_b   1.000
_cell.length_c   1.000
_cell.angle_alpha   90.00
_cell.angle_beta   90.00
_cell.angle_gamma   90.00
#
_symmetry.space_group_name_H-M   'P 1'
#
loop_
_entity.id
_entity.type
_entity.pdbx_description
1 polymer ?
#
loop_
_entity_poly.entity_id
_entity_poly.type
_entity_poly.pdbx_seq_one_letter_code
_entity_poly.pdbx_strand_id
1 'polypeptide(L)'
;MSYNIPILFVVFKRPDTTLRVFEAIREMKPSKLYIAADGHRETVLGEKELCEEVKGIITNIDWVCDVQYLFQSENLGSALNVTRAISWVFAKEERCIILEDDTLPNKSFWHFMEEMLERYKDEKTIMQVNALCPYKNIAQPDFSYTFSRCLYHCWGWATWKRAWLNFDFDMQKYEEYKSNKSIESIIRQPILRYLYQRNFQKHKFFLPKSWDGRWVSSCLVEFGLSIVPHKNMIINLGLNHKYASHTTDGVHPFSTLKLEKMEFPLKHPTQIVVSEELEENGLKSFFDISIGKIFHVLLKKPLKEFTIFISYVKENHLVFLK
;
A
#
# COMPACT_ATOMS: atom_id res chain seq x y z
N MET A 1 16.88 -24.06 1.87
CA MET A 1 17.35 -22.82 2.50
C MET A 1 16.14 -22.17 3.16
N SER A 2 16.26 -21.68 4.39
CA SER A 2 15.19 -20.93 5.05
C SER A 2 15.05 -19.56 4.39
N TYR A 3 13.81 -19.06 4.25
CA TYR A 3 13.58 -17.70 3.82
C TYR A 3 13.93 -16.73 4.96
N ASN A 4 14.80 -15.76 4.71
CA ASN A 4 15.45 -14.98 5.77
C ASN A 4 14.96 -13.52 5.86
N ILE A 5 14.03 -13.10 5.01
CA ILE A 5 13.41 -11.78 5.12
C ILE A 5 12.34 -11.83 6.23
N PRO A 6 12.41 -10.95 7.25
CA PRO A 6 11.38 -10.87 8.28
C PRO A 6 10.02 -10.52 7.69
N ILE A 7 8.99 -11.26 8.10
CA ILE A 7 7.60 -10.98 7.73
C ILE A 7 6.87 -10.45 8.96
N LEU A 8 6.16 -9.32 8.81
CA LEU A 8 5.15 -8.84 9.73
C LEU A 8 3.77 -9.20 9.21
N PHE A 9 3.02 -9.97 9.99
CA PHE A 9 1.64 -10.30 9.73
C PHE A 9 0.73 -9.59 10.74
N VAL A 10 -0.06 -8.63 10.26
CA VAL A 10 -0.99 -7.85 11.08
C VAL A 10 -2.40 -8.40 10.90
N VAL A 11 -3.05 -8.75 12.01
CA VAL A 11 -4.35 -9.42 11.99
C VAL A 11 -5.31 -8.78 12.98
N PHE A 12 -6.61 -9.03 12.78
CA PHE A 12 -7.62 -8.65 13.75
C PHE A 12 -8.66 -9.75 13.98
N LYS A 13 -9.74 -9.74 13.21
CA LYS A 13 -10.98 -10.50 13.53
C LYS A 13 -11.60 -11.20 12.32
N ARG A 14 -10.79 -11.51 11.30
CA ARG A 14 -11.25 -12.19 10.07
C ARG A 14 -10.60 -13.57 9.97
N PRO A 15 -11.11 -14.58 10.70
CA PRO A 15 -10.51 -15.92 10.71
C PRO A 15 -10.34 -16.53 9.31
N ASP A 16 -11.34 -16.34 8.44
CA ASP A 16 -11.39 -16.91 7.10
C ASP A 16 -10.29 -16.36 6.17
N THR A 17 -10.09 -15.04 6.13
CA THR A 17 -9.00 -14.44 5.33
C THR A 17 -7.66 -14.63 6.02
N THR A 18 -7.60 -14.53 7.36
CA THR A 18 -6.40 -14.78 8.16
C THR A 18 -5.81 -16.15 7.85
N LEU A 19 -6.64 -17.20 7.86
CA LEU A 19 -6.21 -18.56 7.56
C LEU A 19 -5.54 -18.65 6.18
N ARG A 20 -6.15 -18.04 5.16
CA ARG A 20 -5.63 -18.09 3.79
C ARG A 20 -4.28 -17.38 3.64
N VAL A 21 -4.13 -16.22 4.25
CA VAL A 21 -2.85 -15.47 4.22
C VAL A 21 -1.79 -16.19 5.07
N PHE A 22 -2.17 -16.71 6.23
CA PHE A 22 -1.27 -17.48 7.09
C PHE A 22 -0.77 -18.75 6.43
N GLU A 23 -1.63 -19.50 5.72
CA GLU A 23 -1.19 -20.67 4.95
C GLU A 23 -0.19 -20.31 3.84
N ALA A 24 -0.33 -19.14 3.20
CA ALA A 24 0.66 -18.67 2.24
C ALA A 24 2.03 -18.35 2.91
N ILE A 25 2.02 -17.79 4.12
CA ILE A 25 3.23 -17.58 4.94
C ILE A 25 3.83 -18.92 5.36
N ARG A 26 2.99 -19.85 5.82
CA ARG A 26 3.37 -21.20 6.25
C ARG A 26 3.95 -22.04 5.11
N GLU A 27 3.47 -21.89 3.88
CA GLU A 27 4.09 -22.51 2.70
C GLU A 27 5.53 -22.01 2.50
N MET A 28 5.78 -20.71 2.75
CA MET A 28 7.11 -20.10 2.60
C MET A 28 8.07 -20.45 3.75
N LYS A 29 7.54 -20.79 4.93
CA LYS A 29 8.32 -21.15 6.13
C LYS A 29 9.43 -20.12 6.44
N PRO A 30 9.09 -18.85 6.68
CA PRO A 30 10.09 -17.84 7.04
C PRO A 30 10.80 -18.24 8.33
N SER A 31 12.10 -17.94 8.41
CA SER A 31 12.89 -18.14 9.63
C SER A 31 12.56 -17.12 10.73
N LYS A 32 11.97 -15.97 10.36
CA LYS A 32 11.56 -14.90 11.28
C LYS A 32 10.15 -14.43 10.95
N LEU A 33 9.26 -14.47 11.94
CA LEU A 33 7.86 -14.06 11.79
C LEU A 33 7.43 -13.19 12.97
N TYR A 34 6.92 -12.01 12.64
CA TYR A 34 6.34 -11.07 13.59
C TYR A 34 4.84 -11.08 13.39
N ILE A 35 4.07 -11.31 14.45
CA ILE A 35 2.61 -11.38 14.37
C ILE A 35 2.02 -10.35 15.32
N ALA A 36 1.28 -9.39 14.78
CA ALA A 36 0.61 -8.37 15.56
C ALA A 36 -0.91 -8.54 15.45
N ALA A 37 -1.60 -8.75 16.57
CA ALA A 37 -3.05 -8.89 16.60
C ALA A 37 -3.68 -7.73 17.40
N ASP A 38 -4.62 -7.03 16.79
CA ASP A 38 -5.41 -6.02 17.51
C ASP A 38 -6.36 -6.68 18.52
N GLY A 39 -6.76 -5.93 19.55
CA GLY A 39 -7.70 -6.41 20.56
C GLY A 39 -9.15 -6.26 20.10
N HIS A 40 -10.05 -7.05 20.68
CA HIS A 40 -11.48 -6.90 20.49
C HIS A 40 -12.01 -5.62 21.15
N ARG A 41 -13.16 -5.15 20.67
CA ARG A 41 -13.94 -4.09 21.31
C ARG A 41 -14.92 -4.73 22.28
N GLU A 42 -14.83 -4.38 23.55
CA GLU A 42 -15.74 -4.85 24.62
C GLU A 42 -17.22 -4.61 24.29
N THR A 43 -17.52 -3.60 23.48
CA THR A 43 -18.88 -3.21 23.09
C THR A 43 -19.45 -3.98 21.90
N VAL A 44 -18.68 -4.88 21.26
CA VAL A 44 -19.08 -5.60 20.05
C VAL A 44 -19.21 -7.10 20.33
N LEU A 45 -20.45 -7.57 20.46
CA LEU A 45 -20.77 -8.98 20.68
C LEU A 45 -20.20 -9.88 19.56
N GLY A 46 -19.60 -11.01 19.93
CA GLY A 46 -19.03 -11.98 19.00
C GLY A 46 -17.62 -11.65 18.51
N GLU A 47 -17.11 -10.44 18.77
CA GLU A 47 -15.78 -10.03 18.29
C GLU A 47 -14.65 -10.69 19.08
N LYS A 48 -14.88 -10.97 20.36
CA LYS A 48 -13.92 -11.67 21.22
C LYS A 48 -13.62 -13.06 20.67
N GLU A 49 -14.67 -13.81 20.35
CA GLU A 49 -14.61 -15.16 19.82
C GLU A 49 -13.88 -15.19 18.46
N LEU A 50 -14.16 -14.23 17.58
CA LEU A 50 -13.45 -14.08 16.30
C LEU A 50 -11.94 -13.79 16.51
N CYS A 51 -11.58 -12.97 17.48
CA CYS A 51 -10.19 -12.69 17.80
C CYS A 51 -9.48 -13.92 18.40
N GLU A 52 -10.19 -14.71 19.21
CA GLU A 52 -9.67 -15.97 19.77
C GLU A 52 -9.45 -17.02 18.67
N GLU A 53 -10.35 -17.14 17.70
CA GLU A 53 -10.19 -18.00 16.53
C GLU A 53 -8.98 -17.58 15.69
N VAL A 54 -8.83 -16.28 15.41
CA VAL A 54 -7.65 -15.71 14.73
C VAL A 54 -6.36 -16.04 15.49
N LYS A 55 -6.34 -15.90 16.82
CA LYS A 55 -5.19 -16.29 17.65
C LYS A 55 -4.87 -17.78 17.55
N GLY A 56 -5.88 -18.65 17.49
CA GLY A 56 -5.69 -20.08 17.27
C GLY A 56 -5.02 -20.40 15.93
N ILE A 57 -5.38 -19.67 14.86
CA ILE A 57 -4.77 -19.83 13.53
C ILE A 57 -3.30 -19.39 13.56
N ILE A 58 -3.03 -18.17 13.99
CA ILE A 58 -1.70 -17.54 13.85
C ILE A 58 -0.64 -18.10 14.81
N THR A 59 -1.05 -18.87 15.82
CA THR A 59 -0.13 -19.55 16.76
C THR A 59 0.21 -20.97 16.33
N ASN A 60 -0.45 -21.50 15.30
CA ASN A 60 -0.20 -22.84 14.77
C ASN A 60 1.02 -22.86 13.82
N ILE A 61 2.21 -22.70 14.40
CA ILE A 61 3.49 -22.70 13.67
C ILE A 61 4.14 -24.07 13.81
N ASP A 62 4.23 -24.79 12.69
CA ASP A 62 4.78 -26.16 12.61
C ASP A 62 6.13 -26.25 11.88
N TRP A 63 6.84 -25.13 11.76
CA TRP A 63 8.18 -25.04 11.17
C TRP A 63 9.14 -24.29 12.09
N VAL A 64 10.45 -24.43 11.85
CA VAL A 64 11.49 -23.71 12.59
C VAL A 64 11.41 -22.22 12.26
N CYS A 65 10.98 -21.42 13.24
CA CYS A 65 10.77 -19.98 13.11
C CYS A 65 11.08 -19.28 14.42
N ASP A 66 11.85 -18.19 14.37
CA ASP A 66 11.86 -17.18 15.43
C ASP A 66 10.58 -16.36 15.30
N VAL A 67 9.58 -16.71 16.10
CA VAL A 67 8.28 -16.02 16.12
C VAL A 67 8.19 -15.06 17.29
N GLN A 68 7.74 -13.84 17.03
CA GLN A 68 7.42 -12.86 18.05
C GLN A 68 5.96 -12.40 17.90
N TYR A 69 5.28 -12.23 19.04
CA TYR A 69 3.89 -11.82 19.09
C TYR A 69 3.73 -10.44 19.74
N LEU A 70 2.86 -9.62 19.16
CA LEU A 70 2.38 -8.38 19.74
C LEU A 70 0.84 -8.41 19.77
N PHE A 71 0.29 -8.86 20.89
CA PHE A 71 -1.16 -8.90 21.09
C PHE A 71 -1.61 -7.70 21.89
N GLN A 72 -2.55 -6.92 21.34
CA GLN A 72 -3.17 -5.84 22.08
C GLN A 72 -4.27 -6.40 22.99
N SER A 73 -4.38 -5.84 24.20
CA SER A 73 -5.46 -6.16 25.13
C SER A 73 -6.79 -5.51 24.72
N GLU A 74 -6.71 -4.36 24.06
CA GLU A 74 -7.85 -3.56 23.62
C GLU A 74 -7.75 -3.24 22.12
N ASN A 75 -8.86 -2.83 21.51
CA ASN A 75 -8.87 -2.42 20.11
C ASN A 75 -8.24 -1.03 19.93
N LEU A 76 -7.06 -0.98 19.32
CA LEU A 76 -6.40 0.27 18.96
C LEU A 76 -6.87 0.81 17.59
N GLY A 77 -7.43 -0.07 16.76
CA GLY A 77 -7.84 0.24 15.39
C GLY A 77 -6.65 0.26 14.42
N SER A 78 -6.96 0.22 13.12
CA SER A 78 -5.97 0.05 12.04
C SER A 78 -4.82 1.07 12.11
N ALA A 79 -5.12 2.36 12.25
CA ALA A 79 -4.09 3.40 12.26
C ALA A 79 -3.01 3.16 13.32
N LEU A 80 -3.41 2.96 14.57
CA LEU A 80 -2.47 2.82 15.69
C LEU A 80 -1.88 1.41 15.76
N ASN A 81 -2.70 0.36 15.57
CA ASN A 81 -2.21 -1.01 15.65
C ASN A 81 -1.17 -1.29 14.57
N VAL A 82 -1.44 -0.95 13.30
CA VAL A 82 -0.51 -1.20 12.19
C VAL A 82 0.76 -0.37 12.35
N THR A 83 0.63 0.93 12.64
CA THR A 83 1.79 1.80 12.90
C THR A 83 2.68 1.24 14.01
N ARG A 84 2.08 0.84 15.14
CA ARG A 84 2.79 0.29 16.29
C ARG A 84 3.47 -1.03 15.93
N ALA A 85 2.79 -1.91 15.19
CA ALA A 85 3.34 -3.18 14.74
C ALA A 85 4.57 -2.98 13.83
N ILE A 86 4.47 -2.12 12.83
CA ILE A 86 5.59 -1.83 11.92
C ILE A 86 6.78 -1.24 12.69
N SER A 87 6.50 -0.28 13.58
CA SER A 87 7.54 0.36 14.40
C SER A 87 8.22 -0.63 15.36
N TRP A 88 7.45 -1.56 15.93
CA TRP A 88 7.96 -2.63 16.79
C TRP A 88 8.87 -3.61 16.06
N VAL A 89 8.61 -3.89 14.78
CA VAL A 89 9.51 -4.72 13.95
C VAL A 89 10.78 -3.96 13.61
N PHE A 90 10.67 -2.70 13.18
CA PHE A 90 11.85 -1.89 12.81
C PHE A 90 12.71 -1.45 13.99
N ALA A 91 12.25 -1.65 15.23
CA ALA A 91 13.13 -1.60 16.40
C ALA A 91 14.20 -2.71 16.40
N LYS A 92 14.00 -3.81 15.63
CA LYS A 92 14.84 -5.01 15.62
C LYS A 92 15.40 -5.35 14.25
N GLU A 93 14.64 -5.06 13.19
CA GLU A 93 14.98 -5.46 11.82
C GLU A 93 15.28 -4.24 10.95
N GLU A 94 16.14 -4.42 9.94
CA GLU A 94 16.51 -3.35 9.00
C GLU A 94 15.58 -3.30 7.77
N ARG A 95 14.85 -4.38 7.51
CA ARG A 95 13.90 -4.54 6.41
C ARG A 95 12.81 -5.54 6.77
N CYS A 96 11.62 -5.36 6.22
CA CYS A 96 10.48 -6.24 6.52
C CYS A 96 9.47 -6.26 5.37
N ILE A 97 8.87 -7.44 5.15
CA ILE A 97 7.65 -7.62 4.36
C ILE A 97 6.45 -7.49 5.28
N ILE A 98 5.44 -6.74 4.87
CA ILE A 98 4.27 -6.42 5.67
C ILE A 98 3.03 -6.95 4.95
N LEU A 99 2.27 -7.81 5.64
CA LEU A 99 1.00 -8.37 5.21
C LEU A 99 -0.08 -8.09 6.26
N GLU A 100 -1.29 -7.82 5.78
CA GLU A 100 -2.52 -7.78 6.59
C GLU A 100 -3.34 -9.06 6.39
N ASP A 101 -4.27 -9.34 7.30
CA ASP A 101 -5.13 -10.54 7.31
C ASP A 101 -5.98 -10.77 6.06
N ASP A 102 -6.03 -9.79 5.15
CA ASP A 102 -6.77 -9.85 3.90
C ASP A 102 -5.90 -9.71 2.65
N THR A 103 -4.58 -9.66 2.77
CA THR A 103 -3.66 -9.52 1.63
C THR A 103 -3.04 -10.87 1.25
N LEU A 104 -3.57 -11.53 0.21
CA LEU A 104 -3.10 -12.86 -0.22
C LEU A 104 -2.04 -12.76 -1.33
N PRO A 105 -0.77 -13.14 -1.07
CA PRO A 105 0.26 -13.21 -2.09
C PRO A 105 0.24 -14.51 -2.89
N ASN A 106 0.81 -14.48 -4.08
CA ASN A 106 1.21 -15.69 -4.80
C ASN A 106 2.66 -16.10 -4.52
N LYS A 107 3.10 -17.25 -5.04
CA LYS A 107 4.45 -17.78 -4.76
C LYS A 107 5.60 -16.89 -5.24
N SER A 108 5.42 -16.17 -6.34
CA SER A 108 6.48 -15.30 -6.88
C SER A 108 6.70 -14.01 -6.08
N PHE A 109 5.72 -13.62 -5.25
CA PHE A 109 5.81 -12.47 -4.35
C PHE A 109 7.06 -12.52 -3.47
N TRP A 110 7.36 -13.67 -2.86
CA TRP A 110 8.42 -13.81 -1.87
C TRP A 110 9.80 -13.53 -2.45
N HIS A 111 10.08 -14.11 -3.62
CA HIS A 111 11.36 -13.93 -4.29
C HIS A 111 11.52 -12.51 -4.85
N PHE A 112 10.43 -11.92 -5.38
CA PHE A 112 10.45 -10.52 -5.81
C PHE A 112 10.76 -9.57 -4.64
N MET A 113 10.09 -9.73 -3.51
CA MET A 113 10.31 -8.88 -2.34
C MET A 113 11.74 -9.01 -1.80
N GLU A 114 12.26 -10.23 -1.70
CA GLU A 114 13.64 -10.48 -1.27
C GLU A 114 14.66 -9.80 -2.19
N GLU A 115 14.51 -9.98 -3.50
CA GLU A 115 15.44 -9.42 -4.47
C GLU A 115 15.41 -7.89 -4.49
N MET A 116 14.22 -7.27 -4.40
CA MET A 116 14.10 -5.80 -4.33
C MET A 116 14.64 -5.24 -3.02
N LEU A 117 14.35 -5.88 -1.89
CA LEU A 117 14.84 -5.47 -0.58
C LEU A 117 16.36 -5.55 -0.47
N GLU A 118 16.99 -6.52 -1.13
CA GLU A 118 18.46 -6.62 -1.19
C GLU A 118 19.05 -5.60 -2.16
N ARG A 119 18.52 -5.53 -3.38
CA ARG A 119 19.04 -4.65 -4.44
C ARG A 119 19.02 -3.18 -4.06
N TYR A 120 17.97 -2.72 -3.38
CA TYR A 120 17.76 -1.31 -3.05
C TYR A 120 17.98 -0.98 -1.57
N LYS A 121 18.69 -1.84 -0.82
CA LYS A 121 18.90 -1.64 0.62
C LYS A 121 19.58 -0.30 0.96
N ASP A 122 20.52 0.14 0.13
CA ASP A 122 21.30 1.37 0.34
C ASP A 122 20.76 2.57 -0.44
N GLU A 123 19.79 2.36 -1.33
CA GLU A 123 19.23 3.42 -2.17
C GLU A 123 18.13 4.19 -1.43
N LYS A 124 18.52 5.31 -0.81
CA LYS A 124 17.64 6.11 0.06
C LYS A 124 16.40 6.64 -0.65
N THR A 125 16.46 6.86 -1.96
CA THR A 125 15.32 7.35 -2.74
C THR A 125 14.20 6.31 -2.87
N ILE A 126 14.51 5.00 -2.80
CA ILE A 126 13.48 3.96 -2.81
C ILE A 126 12.97 3.75 -1.38
N MET A 127 11.68 3.97 -1.18
CA MET A 127 11.03 3.87 0.14
C MET A 127 10.09 2.67 0.27
N GLN A 128 9.59 2.12 -0.83
CA GLN A 128 8.61 1.04 -0.79
C GLN A 128 8.78 0.07 -1.97
N VAL A 129 8.50 -1.21 -1.70
CA VAL A 129 8.30 -2.24 -2.72
C VAL A 129 6.83 -2.67 -2.70
N ASN A 130 6.11 -2.49 -3.81
CA ASN A 130 4.72 -2.96 -3.95
C ASN A 130 4.66 -4.38 -4.48
N ALA A 131 3.57 -5.09 -4.16
CA ALA A 131 3.17 -6.29 -4.90
C ALA A 131 1.98 -6.08 -5.85
N LEU A 132 1.24 -4.98 -5.67
CA LEU A 132 0.11 -4.66 -6.51
C LEU A 132 0.57 -4.08 -7.85
N CYS A 133 0.05 -4.62 -8.94
CA CYS A 133 0.10 -3.99 -10.26
C CYS A 133 -1.33 -3.59 -10.66
N PRO A 134 -1.71 -2.30 -10.58
CA PRO A 134 -3.07 -1.89 -10.90
C PRO A 134 -3.32 -1.74 -12.42
N TYR A 135 -2.38 -2.16 -13.27
CA TYR A 135 -2.40 -1.91 -14.72
C TYR A 135 -2.49 -3.17 -15.54
N LYS A 136 -3.23 -3.08 -16.65
CA LYS A 136 -3.26 -4.11 -17.69
C LYS A 136 -2.24 -3.86 -18.81
N ASN A 137 -1.93 -2.58 -19.10
CA ASN A 137 -0.99 -2.18 -20.15
C ASN A 137 0.15 -1.39 -19.51
N ILE A 138 1.38 -1.85 -19.70
CA ILE A 138 2.56 -1.32 -19.03
C ILE A 138 3.43 -0.59 -20.06
N ALA A 139 3.79 0.65 -19.71
CA ALA A 139 4.61 1.58 -20.48
C ALA A 139 6.00 1.04 -20.89
N GLN A 140 6.59 0.20 -20.03
CA GLN A 140 7.94 -0.35 -20.18
C GLN A 140 7.89 -1.89 -20.10
N PRO A 141 7.34 -2.57 -21.11
CA PRO A 141 7.13 -4.03 -21.06
C PRO A 141 8.45 -4.83 -20.94
N ASP A 142 9.58 -4.19 -21.22
CA ASP A 142 10.90 -4.83 -21.21
C ASP A 142 11.47 -5.06 -19.81
N PHE A 143 10.99 -4.34 -18.78
CA PHE A 143 11.43 -4.54 -17.39
C PHE A 143 10.40 -5.34 -16.58
N SER A 144 10.81 -5.89 -15.43
CA SER A 144 9.90 -6.59 -14.52
C SER A 144 9.17 -5.66 -13.55
N TYR A 145 9.64 -4.43 -13.41
CA TYR A 145 9.10 -3.40 -12.54
C TYR A 145 9.57 -2.02 -12.98
N THR A 146 8.99 -0.99 -12.36
CA THR A 146 9.29 0.42 -12.60
C THR A 146 9.23 1.21 -11.29
N PHE A 147 9.47 2.52 -11.36
CA PHE A 147 9.44 3.43 -10.22
C PHE A 147 8.31 4.45 -10.36
N SER A 148 7.66 4.76 -9.25
CA SER A 148 6.59 5.76 -9.18
C SER A 148 6.77 6.67 -7.96
N ARG A 149 6.47 7.96 -8.10
CA ARG A 149 6.37 8.88 -6.96
C ARG A 149 5.00 8.87 -6.29
N CYS A 150 4.03 8.15 -6.85
CA CYS A 150 2.63 8.31 -6.46
C CYS A 150 2.00 6.98 -5.99
N LEU A 151 2.48 5.85 -6.49
CA LEU A 151 1.84 4.56 -6.27
C LEU A 151 2.41 3.86 -5.03
N TYR A 152 1.83 4.15 -3.88
CA TYR A 152 2.20 3.56 -2.59
C TYR A 152 1.09 2.65 -2.07
N HIS A 153 0.92 1.48 -2.68
CA HIS A 153 -0.09 0.52 -2.25
C HIS A 153 0.42 -0.36 -1.11
N CYS A 154 -0.34 -0.41 -0.02
CA CYS A 154 0.02 -1.20 1.16
C CYS A 154 -0.65 -2.59 1.19
N TRP A 155 -1.13 -3.09 0.04
CA TRP A 155 -1.62 -4.47 -0.07
C TRP A 155 -0.45 -5.39 -0.39
N GLY A 156 0.17 -5.96 0.63
CA GLY A 156 1.39 -6.75 0.48
C GLY A 156 2.54 -5.92 -0.07
N TRP A 157 3.39 -5.47 0.84
CA TRP A 157 4.47 -4.55 0.51
C TRP A 157 5.68 -4.82 1.38
N ALA A 158 6.78 -4.18 1.06
CA ALA A 158 7.97 -4.23 1.88
C ALA A 158 8.63 -2.85 1.96
N THR A 159 9.35 -2.64 3.05
CA THR A 159 10.13 -1.42 3.25
C THR A 159 11.34 -1.68 4.16
N TRP A 160 12.13 -0.63 4.35
CA TRP A 160 13.32 -0.62 5.18
C TRP A 160 13.10 0.27 6.39
N LYS A 161 13.78 -0.04 7.49
CA LYS A 161 13.85 0.81 8.68
C LYS A 161 14.23 2.24 8.33
N ARG A 162 15.24 2.43 7.46
CA ARG A 162 15.67 3.74 6.98
C ARG A 162 14.56 4.58 6.35
N ALA A 163 13.58 3.94 5.71
CA ALA A 163 12.44 4.64 5.10
C ALA A 163 11.33 4.85 6.14
N TRP A 164 11.06 3.85 6.98
CA TRP A 164 10.04 3.94 8.03
C TRP A 164 10.36 4.99 9.10
N LEU A 165 11.64 5.27 9.38
CA LEU A 165 12.04 6.36 10.29
C LEU A 165 11.54 7.74 9.87
N ASN A 166 11.17 7.92 8.59
CA ASN A 166 10.58 9.16 8.09
C ASN A 166 9.06 9.23 8.27
N PHE A 167 8.41 8.16 8.73
CA PHE A 167 6.97 8.11 8.91
C PHE A 167 6.51 9.17 9.92
N ASP A 168 5.69 10.09 9.44
CA ASP A 168 5.09 11.16 10.22
C ASP A 168 3.61 10.85 10.41
N PHE A 169 3.28 10.31 11.59
CA PHE A 169 1.91 9.96 11.90
C PHE A 169 1.01 11.18 11.88
N ASP A 170 1.41 12.32 12.45
CA ASP A 170 0.56 13.52 12.56
C ASP A 170 0.53 14.38 11.28
N MET A 171 1.32 13.99 10.27
CA MET A 171 1.45 14.69 8.98
C MET A 171 1.86 16.16 9.16
N GLN A 172 2.67 16.47 10.17
CA GLN A 172 3.18 17.82 10.43
C GLN A 172 4.11 18.29 9.30
N LYS A 173 5.06 17.43 8.88
CA LYS A 173 5.96 17.72 7.77
C LYS A 173 5.20 18.03 6.48
N TYR A 174 4.10 17.31 6.24
CA TYR A 174 3.28 17.54 5.06
C TYR A 174 2.61 18.93 5.07
N GLU A 175 2.15 19.43 6.23
CA GLU A 175 1.60 20.78 6.30
C GLU A 175 2.65 21.86 6.06
N GLU A 176 3.86 21.67 6.59
CA GLU A 176 4.99 22.57 6.34
C GLU A 176 5.35 22.61 4.85
N TYR A 177 5.38 21.44 4.19
CA TYR A 177 5.62 21.37 2.75
C TYR A 177 4.52 22.03 1.93
N LYS A 178 3.26 21.89 2.36
CA LYS A 178 2.10 22.47 1.69
C LYS A 178 2.08 23.99 1.82
N SER A 179 2.41 24.55 2.99
CA SER A 179 2.44 26.00 3.22
C SER A 179 3.51 26.69 2.37
N ASN A 180 4.63 26.01 2.11
CA ASN A 180 5.74 26.50 1.29
C ASN A 180 5.55 26.34 -0.23
N LYS A 181 4.38 25.88 -0.70
CA LYS A 181 4.09 25.58 -2.12
C LYS A 181 5.05 24.55 -2.75
N SER A 182 5.76 23.77 -1.95
CA SER A 182 6.76 22.81 -2.44
C SER A 182 6.15 21.54 -3.03
N ILE A 183 4.90 21.20 -2.67
CA ILE A 183 4.18 20.04 -3.23
C ILE A 183 4.02 20.14 -4.77
N GLU A 184 4.10 21.37 -5.31
CA GLU A 184 4.02 21.60 -6.74
C GLU A 184 5.23 21.05 -7.51
N SER A 185 6.38 20.97 -6.85
CA SER A 185 7.61 20.43 -7.41
C SER A 185 7.62 18.89 -7.45
N ILE A 186 6.95 18.25 -6.49
CA ILE A 186 6.85 16.79 -6.37
C ILE A 186 5.79 16.26 -7.33
N ILE A 187 4.59 16.83 -7.27
CA ILE A 187 3.46 16.45 -8.10
C ILE A 187 3.23 17.55 -9.14
N ARG A 188 3.81 17.35 -10.31
CA ARG A 188 3.75 18.31 -11.43
C ARG A 188 2.36 18.44 -12.00
N GLN A 189 1.60 17.34 -12.07
CA GLN A 189 0.26 17.32 -12.64
C GLN A 189 -0.76 17.98 -11.70
N PRO A 190 -1.45 19.06 -12.10
CA PRO A 190 -2.37 19.79 -11.23
C PRO A 190 -3.53 18.94 -10.70
N ILE A 191 -4.10 18.06 -11.54
CA ILE A 191 -5.19 17.17 -11.13
C ILE A 191 -4.72 16.18 -10.06
N LEU A 192 -3.52 15.63 -10.23
CA LEU A 192 -2.94 14.70 -9.27
C LEU A 192 -2.68 15.36 -7.93
N ARG A 193 -2.12 16.57 -7.98
CA ARG A 193 -1.86 17.37 -6.79
C ARG A 193 -3.14 17.61 -6.00
N TYR A 194 -4.22 17.97 -6.69
CA TYR A 194 -5.52 18.17 -6.08
C TYR A 194 -6.06 16.91 -5.40
N LEU A 195 -5.95 15.75 -6.06
CA LEU A 195 -6.43 14.48 -5.53
C LEU A 195 -5.68 14.05 -4.27
N TYR A 196 -4.35 14.16 -4.28
CA TYR A 196 -3.54 13.92 -3.08
C TYR A 196 -3.86 14.89 -1.96
N GLN A 197 -3.93 16.20 -2.25
CA GLN A 197 -4.27 17.20 -1.25
C GLN A 197 -5.62 16.91 -0.59
N ARG A 198 -6.62 16.52 -1.40
CA ARG A 198 -7.93 16.13 -0.89
C ARG A 198 -7.86 14.84 -0.07
N ASN A 199 -7.08 13.85 -0.50
CA ASN A 199 -6.93 12.60 0.23
C ASN A 199 -6.23 12.83 1.58
N PHE A 200 -5.13 13.58 1.61
CA PHE A 200 -4.41 13.92 2.84
C PHE A 200 -5.25 14.74 3.82
N GLN A 201 -6.06 15.68 3.33
CA GLN A 201 -7.04 16.36 4.18
C GLN A 201 -8.07 15.37 4.78
N LYS A 202 -8.52 14.38 4.00
CA LYS A 202 -9.39 13.31 4.52
C LYS A 202 -8.69 12.51 5.62
N HIS A 203 -7.48 12.00 5.40
CA HIS A 203 -6.75 11.23 6.42
C HIS A 203 -6.51 12.00 7.71
N LYS A 204 -6.21 13.30 7.61
CA LYS A 204 -5.97 14.14 8.77
C LYS A 204 -7.23 14.45 9.57
N PHE A 205 -8.31 14.86 8.91
CA PHE A 205 -9.48 15.42 9.59
C PHE A 205 -10.67 14.46 9.69
N PHE A 206 -10.79 13.50 8.76
CA PHE A 206 -12.00 12.71 8.57
C PHE A 206 -11.79 11.19 8.65
N LEU A 207 -10.55 10.70 8.47
CA LEU A 207 -10.17 9.29 8.57
C LEU A 207 -8.99 9.11 9.55
N PRO A 208 -9.14 9.53 10.83
CA PRO A 208 -8.07 9.34 11.83
C PRO A 208 -7.69 7.87 12.05
N LYS A 209 -8.54 6.94 11.58
CA LYS A 209 -8.39 5.49 11.75
C LYS A 209 -7.58 4.78 10.66
N SER A 210 -7.10 5.46 9.61
CA SER A 210 -6.22 4.84 8.60
C SER A 210 -4.79 5.40 8.63
N TRP A 211 -3.81 4.52 8.38
CA TRP A 211 -2.36 4.81 8.43
C TRP A 211 -1.71 4.97 7.05
N ASP A 212 -2.25 4.28 6.04
CA ASP A 212 -1.69 4.19 4.68
C ASP A 212 -1.52 5.55 4.02
N GLY A 213 -2.53 6.42 4.08
CA GLY A 213 -2.43 7.78 3.56
C GLY A 213 -1.36 8.65 4.25
N ARG A 214 -1.09 8.40 5.53
CA ARG A 214 -0.03 9.09 6.30
C ARG A 214 1.35 8.62 5.83
N TRP A 215 1.49 7.33 5.54
CA TRP A 215 2.71 6.77 4.96
C TRP A 215 2.98 7.31 3.56
N VAL A 216 1.97 7.39 2.70
CA VAL A 216 2.10 8.01 1.37
C VAL A 216 2.57 9.46 1.50
N SER A 217 2.00 10.23 2.44
CA SER A 217 2.41 11.61 2.65
C SER A 217 3.87 11.74 3.09
N SER A 218 4.33 10.83 3.95
CA SER A 218 5.72 10.76 4.41
C SER A 218 6.65 10.47 3.24
N CYS A 219 6.30 9.51 2.37
CA CYS A 219 7.10 9.19 1.20
C CYS A 219 7.20 10.36 0.20
N LEU A 220 6.09 11.06 -0.03
CA LEU A 220 6.09 12.22 -0.94
C LEU A 220 6.97 13.36 -0.43
N VAL A 221 6.90 13.66 0.87
CA VAL A 221 7.69 14.72 1.51
C VAL A 221 9.19 14.43 1.43
N GLU A 222 9.59 13.17 1.49
CA GLU A 222 10.98 12.74 1.36
C GLU A 222 11.42 12.53 -0.10
N PHE A 223 10.59 12.95 -1.08
CA PHE A 223 10.83 12.72 -2.52
C PHE A 223 11.08 11.23 -2.86
N GLY A 224 10.48 10.34 -2.08
CA GLY A 224 10.65 8.91 -2.22
C GLY A 224 10.01 8.35 -3.48
N LEU A 225 10.46 7.15 -3.83
CA LEU A 225 9.93 6.34 -4.90
C LEU A 225 9.45 4.99 -4.37
N SER A 226 8.37 4.49 -4.99
CA SER A 226 7.92 3.12 -4.84
C SER A 226 8.30 2.31 -6.06
N ILE A 227 8.76 1.08 -5.83
CA ILE A 227 8.86 0.05 -6.86
C ILE A 227 7.46 -0.50 -7.13
N VAL A 228 7.07 -0.56 -8.40
CA VAL A 228 5.78 -1.09 -8.86
C VAL A 228 6.04 -2.27 -9.80
N PRO A 229 5.59 -3.49 -9.45
CA PRO A 229 5.79 -4.65 -10.30
C PRO A 229 4.93 -4.56 -11.55
N HIS A 230 5.37 -5.23 -12.61
CA HIS A 230 4.61 -5.37 -13.87
C HIS A 230 3.65 -6.57 -13.86
N LYS A 231 3.59 -7.30 -12.75
CA LYS A 231 2.66 -8.41 -12.52
C LYS A 231 2.00 -8.25 -11.17
N ASN A 232 0.69 -8.44 -11.12
CA ASN A 232 -0.05 -8.32 -9.88
C ASN A 232 0.15 -9.57 -9.01
N MET A 233 0.99 -9.47 -7.97
CA MET A 233 1.36 -10.63 -7.13
C MET A 233 0.54 -10.75 -5.84
N ILE A 234 -0.42 -9.85 -5.63
CA ILE A 234 -1.24 -9.77 -4.43
C ILE A 234 -2.71 -9.52 -4.80
N ILE A 235 -3.64 -10.07 -4.01
CA ILE A 235 -5.06 -9.69 -4.03
C ILE A 235 -5.56 -9.38 -2.63
N ASN A 236 -6.55 -8.51 -2.54
CA ASN A 236 -7.22 -8.20 -1.28
C ASN A 236 -8.53 -9.03 -1.16
N LEU A 237 -8.56 -9.94 -0.19
CA LEU A 237 -9.68 -10.82 0.13
C LEU A 237 -10.78 -10.13 0.95
N GLY A 238 -10.47 -8.97 1.53
CA GLY A 238 -11.35 -8.15 2.36
C GLY A 238 -12.27 -7.25 1.55
N LEU A 239 -12.11 -7.19 0.22
CA LEU A 239 -13.03 -6.47 -0.66
C LEU A 239 -14.44 -7.07 -0.55
N ASN A 240 -15.42 -6.25 -0.15
CA ASN A 240 -16.80 -6.64 0.11
C ASN A 240 -16.97 -7.71 1.21
N HIS A 241 -15.96 -7.89 2.07
CA HIS A 241 -16.07 -8.80 3.19
C HIS A 241 -16.97 -8.22 4.30
N LYS A 242 -17.78 -9.06 4.96
CA LYS A 242 -18.72 -8.63 6.02
C LYS A 242 -18.06 -7.92 7.21
N TYR A 243 -16.76 -8.12 7.41
CA TYR A 243 -15.96 -7.48 8.47
C TYR A 243 -14.93 -6.48 7.93
N ALA A 244 -15.11 -6.01 6.69
CA ALA A 244 -14.27 -5.00 6.09
C ALA A 244 -14.32 -3.67 6.87
N SER A 245 -13.16 -3.04 7.09
CA SER A 245 -13.09 -1.75 7.78
C SER A 245 -13.19 -0.55 6.82
N HIS A 246 -12.76 -0.73 5.57
CA HIS A 246 -12.62 0.34 4.58
C HIS A 246 -13.11 -0.03 3.16
N THR A 247 -13.53 -1.28 2.94
CA THR A 247 -13.81 -1.86 1.62
C THR A 247 -15.20 -2.50 1.55
N THR A 248 -16.21 -1.84 2.14
CA THR A 248 -17.56 -2.39 2.32
C THR A 248 -18.53 -2.13 1.17
N ASP A 249 -18.29 -1.12 0.32
CA ASP A 249 -19.29 -0.65 -0.66
C ASP A 249 -18.76 -0.62 -2.10
N GLY A 250 -19.47 -1.32 -3.00
CA GLY A 250 -19.33 -1.21 -4.46
C GLY A 250 -18.31 -2.14 -5.13
N VAL A 251 -18.21 -2.02 -6.46
CA VAL A 251 -17.18 -2.72 -7.25
C VAL A 251 -15.89 -1.92 -7.10
N HIS A 252 -15.05 -2.28 -6.13
CA HIS A 252 -13.73 -1.68 -5.99
C HIS A 252 -12.93 -1.86 -7.31
N PRO A 253 -12.22 -0.85 -7.83
CA PRO A 253 -11.51 -0.96 -9.12
C PRO A 253 -10.57 -2.16 -9.20
N PHE A 254 -9.96 -2.51 -8.07
CA PHE A 254 -9.02 -3.63 -7.96
C PHE A 254 -9.67 -4.99 -7.69
N SER A 255 -11.00 -5.07 -7.51
CA SER A 255 -11.70 -6.33 -7.28
C SER A 255 -11.59 -7.32 -8.45
N THR A 256 -11.27 -6.83 -9.65
CA THR A 256 -11.12 -7.63 -10.86
C THR A 256 -9.66 -8.01 -11.17
N LEU A 257 -8.70 -7.54 -10.35
CA LEU A 257 -7.30 -7.89 -10.54
C LEU A 257 -7.08 -9.37 -10.21
N LYS A 258 -6.39 -10.07 -11.10
CA LYS A 258 -6.04 -11.47 -10.94
C LYS A 258 -4.64 -11.57 -10.36
N LEU A 259 -4.37 -12.65 -9.62
CA LEU A 259 -3.00 -13.02 -9.28
C LEU A 259 -2.27 -13.44 -10.57
N GLU A 260 -1.10 -12.85 -10.79
CA GLU A 260 -0.21 -13.16 -11.90
C GLU A 260 1.17 -13.52 -11.38
N LYS A 261 1.75 -14.57 -11.97
CA LYS A 261 3.10 -15.01 -11.62
C LYS A 261 4.14 -14.04 -12.22
N MET A 262 5.09 -13.60 -11.41
CA MET A 262 6.30 -12.93 -11.88
C MET A 262 7.28 -13.96 -12.43
N GLU A 263 7.87 -13.65 -13.59
CA GLU A 263 8.90 -14.48 -14.21
C GLU A 263 10.30 -14.03 -13.80
N PHE A 264 11.20 -14.99 -13.64
CA PHE A 264 12.58 -14.80 -13.20
C PHE A 264 13.57 -15.36 -14.24
N PRO A 265 14.79 -14.80 -14.38
CA PRO A 265 15.35 -13.69 -13.60
C PRO A 265 14.64 -12.36 -13.89
N LEU A 266 14.63 -11.45 -12.91
CA LEU A 266 14.02 -10.13 -13.09
C LEU A 266 14.82 -9.32 -14.12
N LYS A 267 14.09 -8.58 -14.95
CA LYS A 267 14.67 -7.59 -15.86
C LYS A 267 14.69 -6.23 -15.16
N HIS A 268 15.85 -5.85 -14.65
CA HIS A 268 16.03 -4.59 -13.93
C HIS A 268 16.17 -3.39 -14.87
N PRO A 269 15.52 -2.26 -14.56
CA PRO A 269 15.87 -0.98 -15.18
C PRO A 269 17.34 -0.62 -14.91
N THR A 270 18.03 -0.08 -15.92
CA THR A 270 19.43 0.35 -15.81
C THR A 270 19.59 1.66 -15.03
N GLN A 271 18.50 2.42 -14.90
CA GLN A 271 18.45 3.70 -14.18
C GLN A 271 17.18 3.76 -13.34
N ILE A 272 17.24 4.52 -12.25
CA ILE A 272 16.07 4.83 -11.42
C ILE A 272 15.37 6.04 -12.04
N VAL A 273 14.44 5.76 -12.96
CA VAL A 273 13.65 6.76 -13.65
C VAL A 273 12.17 6.49 -13.40
N VAL A 274 11.46 7.55 -13.03
CA VAL A 274 10.02 7.52 -12.82
C VAL A 274 9.31 7.28 -14.15
N SER A 275 8.33 6.38 -14.16
CA SER A 275 7.45 6.20 -15.32
C SER A 275 6.33 7.23 -15.30
N GLU A 276 6.50 8.32 -16.05
CA GLU A 276 5.49 9.38 -16.19
C GLU A 276 4.15 8.84 -16.72
N GLU A 277 4.17 7.84 -17.62
CA GLU A 277 2.95 7.20 -18.13
C GLU A 277 2.18 6.45 -17.01
N LEU A 278 2.88 5.79 -16.09
CA LEU A 278 2.23 5.13 -14.97
C LEU A 278 1.70 6.14 -13.96
N GLU A 279 2.40 7.26 -13.78
CA GLU A 279 1.89 8.37 -13.00
C GLU A 279 0.63 8.97 -13.61
N GLU A 280 0.45 9.00 -14.93
CA GLU A 280 -0.80 9.45 -15.56
C GLU A 280 -1.93 8.42 -15.45
N ASN A 281 -1.62 7.16 -15.74
CA ASN A 281 -2.62 6.09 -15.82
C ASN A 281 -3.07 5.59 -14.44
N GLY A 282 -2.20 5.62 -13.43
CA GLY A 282 -2.49 5.08 -12.09
C GLY A 282 -3.61 5.79 -11.37
N LEU A 283 -3.74 7.07 -11.68
CA LEU A 283 -4.62 8.00 -10.99
C LEU A 283 -6.06 7.82 -11.41
N LYS A 284 -6.27 7.49 -12.70
CA LYS A 284 -7.59 7.16 -13.25
C LYS A 284 -8.15 5.94 -12.52
N SER A 285 -7.30 4.94 -12.24
CA SER A 285 -7.67 3.72 -11.53
C SER A 285 -7.80 3.92 -10.01
N PHE A 286 -6.91 4.70 -9.37
CA PHE A 286 -6.86 4.87 -7.91
C PHE A 286 -8.04 5.69 -7.35
N PHE A 287 -8.45 6.74 -8.06
CA PHE A 287 -9.45 7.67 -7.54
C PHE A 287 -10.87 7.45 -8.08
N ASP A 288 -11.11 6.36 -8.84
CA ASP A 288 -12.39 6.01 -9.48
C ASP A 288 -13.10 7.24 -10.06
N ILE A 289 -12.36 7.96 -10.89
CA ILE A 289 -12.79 9.24 -11.37
C ILE A 289 -13.44 9.08 -12.73
N SER A 290 -14.77 8.94 -12.74
CA SER A 290 -15.51 9.29 -13.95
C SER A 290 -15.36 10.79 -14.24
N ILE A 291 -15.20 11.17 -15.50
CA ILE A 291 -15.07 12.57 -15.95
C ILE A 291 -16.18 13.46 -15.33
N GLY A 292 -17.38 12.91 -15.13
CA GLY A 292 -18.51 13.59 -14.50
C GLY A 292 -18.28 13.98 -13.01
N LYS A 293 -17.57 13.16 -12.22
CA LYS A 293 -17.23 13.50 -10.82
C LYS A 293 -16.16 14.61 -10.75
N ILE A 294 -15.25 14.70 -11.74
CA ILE A 294 -14.29 15.82 -11.85
C ILE A 294 -15.02 17.12 -12.13
N PHE A 295 -15.91 17.09 -13.13
CA PHE A 295 -16.71 18.25 -13.53
C PHE A 295 -17.51 18.82 -12.35
N HIS A 296 -18.16 17.98 -11.56
CA HIS A 296 -18.97 18.42 -10.42
C HIS A 296 -18.15 19.05 -9.27
N VAL A 297 -16.90 18.61 -9.10
CA VAL A 297 -15.98 19.16 -8.09
C VAL A 297 -15.33 20.46 -8.56
N LEU A 298 -15.04 20.59 -9.86
CA LEU A 298 -14.42 21.79 -10.44
C LEU A 298 -15.39 22.96 -10.66
N LEU A 299 -16.70 22.70 -10.78
CA LEU A 299 -17.74 23.74 -10.79
C LEU A 299 -17.79 24.57 -9.49
N LYS A 300 -17.17 24.09 -8.41
CA LYS A 300 -17.11 24.78 -7.11
C LYS A 300 -15.84 25.59 -6.88
N LYS A 301 -15.02 25.81 -7.92
CA LYS A 301 -13.70 26.44 -7.81
C LYS A 301 -13.49 27.66 -8.71
N PRO A 302 -12.50 28.52 -8.40
CA PRO A 302 -12.20 29.71 -9.19
C PRO A 302 -11.81 29.37 -10.64
N LEU A 303 -12.21 30.23 -11.59
CA LEU A 303 -12.05 30.03 -13.04
C LEU A 303 -10.68 29.52 -13.49
N LYS A 304 -9.60 29.94 -12.81
CA LYS A 304 -8.21 29.62 -13.19
C LYS A 304 -7.90 28.11 -13.12
N GLU A 305 -8.44 27.39 -12.14
CA GLU A 305 -8.28 25.92 -12.05
C GLU A 305 -9.16 25.18 -13.07
N PHE A 306 -10.31 25.78 -13.42
CA PHE A 306 -11.20 25.26 -14.46
C PHE A 306 -10.58 25.38 -15.86
N THR A 307 -9.88 26.47 -16.15
CA THR A 307 -9.21 26.68 -17.44
C THR A 307 -8.07 25.68 -17.68
N ILE A 308 -7.28 25.37 -16.65
CA ILE A 308 -6.20 24.36 -16.73
C ILE A 308 -6.76 22.99 -17.09
N PHE A 309 -7.93 22.64 -16.52
CA PHE A 309 -8.61 21.39 -16.82
C PHE A 309 -9.18 21.35 -18.26
N ILE A 310 -9.78 22.45 -18.74
CA ILE A 310 -10.26 22.54 -20.14
C ILE A 310 -9.10 22.33 -21.13
N SER A 311 -7.91 22.87 -20.85
CA SER A 311 -6.72 22.65 -21.69
C SER A 311 -6.31 21.17 -21.71
N TYR A 312 -6.24 20.55 -20.52
CA TYR A 312 -5.91 19.12 -20.37
C TYR A 312 -6.92 18.20 -21.08
N VAL A 313 -8.22 18.50 -20.97
CA VAL A 313 -9.29 17.77 -21.67
C VAL A 313 -9.16 17.96 -23.18
N LYS A 314 -8.90 19.18 -23.67
CA LYS A 314 -8.73 19.42 -25.11
C LYS A 314 -7.50 18.72 -25.69
N GLU A 315 -6.41 18.65 -24.95
CA GLU A 315 -5.16 18.01 -25.39
C GLU A 315 -5.25 16.48 -25.40
N ASN A 316 -6.06 15.87 -24.53
CA ASN A 316 -6.13 14.41 -24.35
C ASN A 316 -7.36 13.73 -24.97
N HIS A 317 -8.34 14.49 -25.50
CA HIS A 317 -9.56 13.93 -26.13
C HIS A 317 -9.45 13.63 -27.64
N LEU A 318 -8.29 13.83 -28.27
CA LEU A 318 -8.09 13.43 -29.67
C LEU A 318 -7.88 11.90 -29.87
N VAL A 319 -7.75 11.12 -28.79
CA VAL A 319 -7.42 9.68 -28.89
C VAL A 319 -8.64 8.74 -28.73
N PHE A 320 -9.83 9.25 -28.37
CA PHE A 320 -10.99 8.38 -28.03
C PHE A 320 -12.26 8.61 -28.87
N LEU A 321 -12.16 9.27 -30.02
CA LEU A 321 -13.18 9.18 -31.07
C LEU A 321 -12.66 8.33 -32.23
N LYS A 322 -12.58 7.02 -32.01
CA LYS A 322 -12.70 5.98 -33.04
C LYS A 322 -13.08 4.65 -32.43
#